data_AF-A0A2I0NRM6-F1
#
_entry.id   AF-A0A2I0NRM6-F1
#
_cell.length_a   1.000
_cell.length_b   1.000
_cell.length_c   1.000
_cell.angle_alpha   90.00
_cell.angle_beta   90.00
_cell.angle_gamma   90.00
#
_symmetry.space_group_name_H-M   'P 1'
#
loop_
_entity.id
_entity.type
_entity.pdbx_description
1 polymer ?
#
loop_
_entity_poly.entity_id
_entity_poly.type
_entity_poly.pdbx_seq_one_letter_code
_entity_poly.pdbx_strand_id
1 'polypeptide(L)'
;MAEYSVLIGGKAGEGINTAGLSIAGLFSRLGYRTYMYFDYPSLIRGGHNFAIIRASDRTVGAHRTPVDVLLAFDQNSIDNHRQRIHSGTTVIYDASQVVRAEGYGLPLDAIVKEEKAPPITKNSAMLGALSRVGGIGREILDDVLRATVPAKHLEANLRVSGRGYDAAGEVFTVEPLDAPALPVLTGNEVTGLGLVHGGLDTYVAYPMTPSSSILHFLANRAEDLAIKVIHPENEIGVILMALGLAYAGEKTAVGTSGGGFCLMTESLSLAGMSEIPVTIVMGQRPGPSTGIPTYTAQGDLHFVLNAGQGEFPRLVVAPGDLEEAYAWSATALMLSWRYQVPAIVLTDKTLGEGAYSFDFGAVATPPDHEPVLWDGAGEYRRYARTENGVSPLAFPGREGAVVKATSYAHDEAGFTTEESEEVIELQEMRFRKGESLNAELATYPAVKTYGARNSGTTIICWGSEKWACIEAAEEFGARVVQPLVLAPFPARQWKEAMIGAGRVVCVENNATGQFARLLRQHGFDPGRPILKYDGRPFAVDELAARLGEVFA
;
A
#
# COMPACT_ATOMS: atom_id res chain seq x y z
N MET A 1 -11.60 -15.78 -21.08
CA MET A 1 -11.14 -15.09 -19.86
C MET A 1 -12.24 -14.13 -19.50
N ALA A 2 -12.80 -14.28 -18.30
CA ALA A 2 -13.88 -13.42 -17.83
C ALA A 2 -13.26 -12.24 -17.08
N GLU A 3 -13.32 -11.06 -17.70
CA GLU A 3 -12.85 -9.82 -17.10
C GLU A 3 -13.90 -8.72 -17.32
N TYR A 4 -14.16 -7.94 -16.28
CA TYR A 4 -15.08 -6.81 -16.30
C TYR A 4 -14.43 -5.58 -15.68
N SER A 5 -14.67 -4.41 -16.26
CA SER A 5 -14.17 -3.11 -15.83
C SER A 5 -15.33 -2.13 -15.66
N VAL A 6 -15.55 -1.65 -14.45
CA VAL A 6 -16.63 -0.72 -14.09
C VAL A 6 -16.04 0.59 -13.60
N LEU A 7 -16.40 1.70 -14.22
CA LEU A 7 -16.11 3.03 -13.73
C LEU A 7 -17.33 3.61 -13.04
N ILE A 8 -17.14 4.19 -11.86
CA ILE A 8 -18.15 5.02 -11.20
C ILE A 8 -17.57 6.42 -11.00
N GLY A 9 -18.31 7.44 -11.44
CA GLY A 9 -17.90 8.84 -11.37
C GLY A 9 -18.99 9.74 -10.80
N GLY A 10 -18.58 10.77 -10.07
CA GLY A 10 -19.48 11.79 -9.53
C GLY A 10 -18.76 12.84 -8.72
N LYS A 11 -19.52 13.68 -8.02
CA LYS A 11 -18.97 14.79 -7.23
C LYS A 11 -18.41 14.31 -5.90
N ALA A 12 -17.40 15.00 -5.39
CA ALA A 12 -16.92 14.78 -4.04
C ALA A 12 -18.06 14.94 -3.02
N GLY A 13 -18.25 13.91 -2.18
CA GLY A 13 -19.34 13.82 -1.21
C GLY A 13 -20.50 12.89 -1.60
N GLU A 14 -20.55 12.40 -2.84
CA GLU A 14 -21.59 11.46 -3.30
C GLU A 14 -21.30 10.00 -2.93
N GLY A 15 -20.21 9.71 -2.21
CA GLY A 15 -19.91 8.35 -1.73
C GLY A 15 -19.31 7.41 -2.78
N ILE A 16 -18.68 7.96 -3.82
CA ILE A 16 -18.04 7.21 -4.93
C ILE A 16 -17.08 6.12 -4.45
N ASN A 17 -16.26 6.40 -3.42
CA ASN A 17 -15.34 5.41 -2.86
C ASN A 17 -16.10 4.20 -2.25
N THR A 18 -17.08 4.47 -1.40
CA THR A 18 -17.90 3.42 -0.77
C THR A 18 -18.68 2.61 -1.80
N ALA A 19 -19.25 3.28 -2.81
CA ALA A 19 -19.94 2.60 -3.91
C ALA A 19 -18.99 1.71 -4.72
N GLY A 20 -17.76 2.16 -4.99
CA GLY A 20 -16.72 1.35 -5.64
C GLY A 20 -16.38 0.09 -4.84
N LEU A 21 -16.22 0.20 -3.52
CA LEU A 21 -15.99 -0.95 -2.64
C LEU A 21 -17.17 -1.93 -2.66
N SER A 22 -18.41 -1.43 -2.70
CA SER A 22 -19.60 -2.29 -2.85
C SER A 22 -19.63 -3.00 -4.21
N ILE A 23 -19.21 -2.34 -5.30
CA ILE A 23 -19.07 -2.97 -6.62
C ILE A 23 -18.02 -4.08 -6.58
N ALA A 24 -16.85 -3.82 -5.98
CA ALA A 24 -15.83 -4.85 -5.78
C ALA A 24 -16.33 -6.01 -4.90
N GLY A 25 -17.12 -5.72 -3.87
CA GLY A 25 -17.79 -6.73 -3.04
C GLY A 25 -18.79 -7.60 -3.82
N LEU A 26 -19.54 -7.00 -4.75
CA LEU A 26 -20.48 -7.70 -5.63
C LEU A 26 -19.76 -8.75 -6.48
N PHE A 27 -18.69 -8.35 -7.16
CA PHE A 27 -17.89 -9.27 -7.97
C PHE A 27 -17.17 -10.33 -7.11
N SER A 28 -16.70 -9.97 -5.92
CA SER A 28 -16.12 -10.95 -4.99
C SER A 28 -17.12 -12.05 -4.60
N ARG A 29 -18.41 -11.71 -4.36
CA ARG A 29 -19.44 -12.72 -4.06
C ARG A 29 -19.74 -13.67 -5.21
N LEU A 30 -19.39 -13.27 -6.43
CA LEU A 30 -19.44 -14.11 -7.62
C LEU A 30 -18.12 -14.88 -7.86
N GLY A 31 -17.16 -14.84 -6.93
CA GLY A 31 -15.91 -15.56 -7.02
C GLY A 31 -14.79 -14.84 -7.80
N TYR A 32 -15.00 -13.61 -8.25
CA TYR A 32 -13.97 -12.86 -8.97
C TYR A 32 -12.90 -12.30 -8.03
N ARG A 33 -11.67 -12.17 -8.55
CA ARG A 33 -10.63 -11.34 -7.91
C ARG A 33 -10.80 -9.91 -8.38
N THR A 34 -10.76 -8.97 -7.45
CA THR A 34 -11.08 -7.58 -7.69
C THR A 34 -9.93 -6.64 -7.37
N TYR A 35 -9.84 -5.56 -8.14
CA TYR A 35 -8.97 -4.43 -7.87
C TYR A 35 -9.76 -3.13 -8.09
N MET A 36 -9.61 -2.18 -7.18
CA MET A 36 -10.20 -0.85 -7.28
C MET A 36 -9.11 0.21 -7.21
N TYR A 37 -9.03 1.01 -8.28
CA TYR A 37 -8.31 2.27 -8.33
C TYR A 37 -9.25 3.43 -7.99
N PHE A 38 -8.90 4.27 -7.01
CA PHE A 38 -9.68 5.44 -6.62
C PHE A 38 -8.90 6.74 -6.87
N ASP A 39 -9.52 7.66 -7.60
CA ASP A 39 -8.96 8.95 -8.00
C ASP A 39 -9.84 10.09 -7.48
N TYR A 40 -9.21 11.01 -6.74
CA TYR A 40 -9.89 12.16 -6.17
C TYR A 40 -8.93 13.35 -6.07
N PRO A 41 -9.43 14.58 -6.28
CA PRO A 41 -8.66 15.79 -6.05
C PRO A 41 -8.52 16.05 -4.54
N SER A 42 -7.54 16.89 -4.19
CA SER A 42 -7.38 17.41 -2.82
C SER A 42 -8.44 18.47 -2.46
N LEU A 43 -9.72 18.12 -2.58
CA LEU A 43 -10.89 18.96 -2.30
C LEU A 43 -11.89 18.21 -1.43
N ILE A 44 -12.40 18.87 -0.37
CA ILE A 44 -13.39 18.26 0.53
C ILE A 44 -14.79 18.25 -0.10
N ARG A 45 -15.12 19.28 -0.90
CA ARG A 45 -16.38 19.40 -1.63
C ARG A 45 -16.14 19.98 -3.01
N GLY A 46 -16.92 19.52 -3.98
CA GLY A 46 -16.73 19.86 -5.37
C GLY A 46 -15.56 19.08 -6.00
N GLY A 47 -15.41 19.23 -7.30
CA GLY A 47 -14.50 18.39 -8.08
C GLY A 47 -15.12 17.05 -8.45
N HIS A 48 -14.38 16.31 -9.28
CA HIS A 48 -14.78 15.03 -9.85
C HIS A 48 -13.98 13.91 -9.18
N ASN A 49 -14.68 12.95 -8.58
CA ASN A 49 -14.11 11.74 -8.03
C ASN A 49 -14.51 10.57 -8.92
N PHE A 50 -13.63 9.60 -9.08
CA PHE A 50 -14.00 8.35 -9.73
C PHE A 50 -13.28 7.15 -9.16
N ALA A 51 -13.89 5.99 -9.32
CA ALA A 51 -13.25 4.71 -9.08
C ALA A 51 -13.34 3.85 -10.34
N ILE A 52 -12.29 3.07 -10.61
CA ILE A 52 -12.28 2.01 -11.62
C ILE A 52 -12.13 0.70 -10.89
N ILE A 53 -13.09 -0.20 -11.07
CA ILE A 53 -13.14 -1.51 -10.46
C ILE A 53 -12.94 -2.54 -11.57
N ARG A 54 -11.89 -3.34 -11.47
CA ARG A 54 -11.70 -4.54 -12.30
C ARG A 54 -12.08 -5.78 -11.52
N ALA A 55 -12.72 -6.72 -12.20
CA ALA A 55 -13.03 -8.05 -11.71
C ALA A 55 -12.57 -9.07 -12.74
N SER A 56 -11.82 -10.09 -12.30
CA SER A 56 -11.26 -11.11 -13.18
C SER A 56 -11.28 -12.49 -12.55
N ASP A 57 -11.30 -13.52 -13.39
CA ASP A 57 -11.12 -14.94 -13.02
C ASP A 57 -9.71 -15.26 -12.50
N ARG A 58 -8.78 -14.31 -12.59
CA ARG A 58 -7.42 -14.37 -12.04
C ARG A 58 -7.10 -13.12 -11.21
N THR A 59 -6.04 -13.18 -10.41
CA THR A 59 -5.58 -12.01 -9.64
C THR A 59 -5.22 -10.85 -10.55
N VAL A 60 -5.72 -9.67 -10.20
CA VAL A 60 -5.45 -8.39 -10.87
C VAL A 60 -5.12 -7.35 -9.83
N GLY A 61 -4.28 -6.37 -10.17
CA GLY A 61 -3.86 -5.32 -9.24
C GLY A 61 -3.49 -4.00 -9.91
N ALA A 62 -3.84 -3.82 -11.18
CA ALA A 62 -3.68 -2.58 -11.92
C ALA A 62 -4.97 -2.24 -12.67
N HIS A 63 -5.15 -1.00 -13.08
CA HIS A 63 -6.33 -0.60 -13.86
C HIS A 63 -6.04 -0.66 -15.37
N ARG A 64 -7.10 -0.68 -16.18
CA ARG A 64 -7.05 -0.52 -17.64
C ARG A 64 -7.70 0.81 -18.02
N THR A 65 -7.35 1.34 -19.19
CA THR A 65 -7.97 2.55 -19.72
C THR A 65 -9.44 2.33 -20.09
N PRO A 66 -9.79 1.38 -20.99
CA PRO A 66 -11.17 1.13 -21.39
C PRO A 66 -12.01 0.52 -20.25
N VAL A 67 -13.32 0.80 -20.29
CA VAL A 67 -14.28 0.31 -19.28
C VAL A 67 -15.53 -0.26 -19.96
N ASP A 68 -16.03 -1.37 -19.41
CA ASP A 68 -17.21 -2.07 -19.93
C ASP A 68 -18.52 -1.43 -19.45
N VAL A 69 -18.50 -0.87 -18.23
CA VAL A 69 -19.65 -0.14 -17.67
C VAL A 69 -19.21 1.20 -17.09
N LEU A 70 -19.96 2.25 -17.37
CA LEU A 70 -19.80 3.57 -16.76
C LEU A 70 -21.05 3.95 -15.96
N LEU A 71 -20.90 4.13 -14.65
CA LEU A 71 -21.90 4.69 -13.74
C LEU A 71 -21.64 6.19 -13.55
N ALA A 72 -22.48 7.04 -14.14
CA ALA A 72 -22.29 8.49 -14.18
C ALA A 72 -23.33 9.23 -13.34
N PHE A 73 -22.90 9.87 -12.25
CA PHE A 73 -23.78 10.70 -11.41
C PHE A 73 -24.03 12.09 -11.99
N ASP A 74 -23.17 12.55 -12.90
CA ASP A 74 -23.30 13.84 -13.57
C ASP A 74 -22.72 13.81 -14.98
N GLN A 75 -22.98 14.87 -15.76
CA GLN A 75 -22.46 14.99 -17.13
C GLN A 75 -20.92 14.97 -17.18
N ASN A 76 -20.25 15.54 -16.17
CA ASN A 76 -18.79 15.57 -16.08
C ASN A 76 -18.20 14.16 -16.01
N SER A 77 -18.89 13.23 -15.37
CA SER A 77 -18.47 11.82 -15.29
C SER A 77 -18.39 11.16 -16.65
N ILE A 78 -19.23 11.57 -17.60
CA ILE A 78 -19.19 11.09 -18.98
C ILE A 78 -18.11 11.83 -19.78
N ASP A 79 -18.10 13.16 -19.69
CA ASP A 79 -17.21 13.98 -20.51
C ASP A 79 -15.74 13.80 -20.16
N ASN A 80 -15.40 13.70 -18.86
CA ASN A 80 -14.02 13.51 -18.39
C ASN A 80 -13.46 12.12 -18.71
N HIS A 81 -14.34 11.14 -18.98
CA HIS A 81 -13.97 9.74 -19.19
C HIS A 81 -14.27 9.26 -20.61
N ARG A 82 -14.52 10.17 -21.55
CA ARG A 82 -14.88 9.83 -22.94
C ARG A 82 -13.86 8.93 -23.62
N GLN A 83 -12.57 9.12 -23.34
CA GLN A 83 -11.46 8.30 -23.84
C GLN A 83 -11.48 6.84 -23.34
N ARG A 84 -12.24 6.55 -22.28
CA ARG A 84 -12.40 5.21 -21.70
C ARG A 84 -13.62 4.47 -22.26
N ILE A 85 -14.52 5.18 -22.92
CA ILE A 85 -15.77 4.65 -23.51
C ILE A 85 -15.47 4.15 -24.92
N HIS A 86 -15.87 2.92 -25.21
CA HIS A 86 -15.85 2.33 -26.55
C HIS A 86 -17.26 1.87 -26.94
N SER A 87 -17.42 1.33 -28.15
CA SER A 87 -18.74 0.93 -28.70
C SER A 87 -19.45 -0.17 -27.91
N GLY A 88 -18.75 -0.88 -27.02
CA GLY A 88 -19.30 -1.92 -26.15
C GLY A 88 -19.60 -1.44 -24.73
N THR A 89 -19.22 -0.21 -24.38
CA THR A 89 -19.42 0.31 -23.03
C THR A 89 -20.89 0.59 -22.76
N THR A 90 -21.43 0.03 -21.69
CA THR A 90 -22.77 0.36 -21.20
C THR A 90 -22.72 1.54 -20.25
N VAL A 91 -23.47 2.62 -20.56
CA VAL A 91 -23.55 3.78 -19.67
C VAL A 91 -24.85 3.73 -18.87
N ILE A 92 -24.73 3.84 -17.55
CA ILE A 92 -25.83 3.97 -16.60
C ILE A 92 -25.67 5.33 -15.94
N TYR A 93 -26.71 6.17 -15.92
CA TYR A 93 -26.54 7.57 -15.55
C TYR A 93 -27.71 8.15 -14.76
N ASP A 94 -27.44 9.17 -13.93
CA ASP A 94 -28.49 9.93 -13.24
C ASP A 94 -29.20 10.86 -14.24
N ALA A 95 -30.41 10.49 -14.65
CA ALA A 95 -31.22 11.24 -15.61
C ALA A 95 -31.62 12.64 -15.09
N SER A 96 -31.46 12.93 -13.80
CA SER A 96 -31.69 14.27 -13.26
C SER A 96 -30.48 15.20 -13.39
N GLN A 97 -29.28 14.66 -13.60
CA GLN A 97 -28.01 15.42 -13.62
C GLN A 97 -27.29 15.37 -14.97
N VAL A 98 -27.65 14.42 -15.83
CA VAL A 98 -27.01 14.18 -17.13
C VAL A 98 -27.95 14.62 -18.23
N VAL A 99 -27.45 15.51 -19.10
CA VAL A 99 -28.25 16.13 -20.16
C VAL A 99 -28.15 15.33 -21.46
N ARG A 100 -26.98 14.71 -21.71
CA ARG A 100 -26.71 13.98 -22.95
C ARG A 100 -25.91 12.70 -22.66
N ALA A 101 -26.58 11.57 -22.82
CA ALA A 101 -26.00 10.24 -22.78
C ALA A 101 -26.88 9.24 -23.56
N GLU A 102 -26.28 8.15 -24.02
CA GLU A 102 -26.98 6.98 -24.54
C GLU A 102 -26.76 5.83 -23.56
N GLY A 103 -27.82 5.12 -23.17
CA GLY A 103 -27.76 4.05 -22.17
C GLY A 103 -28.97 4.07 -21.22
N TYR A 104 -28.77 3.63 -19.98
CA TYR A 104 -29.82 3.55 -18.97
C TYR A 104 -29.85 4.81 -18.10
N GLY A 105 -30.81 5.70 -18.36
CA GLY A 105 -31.06 6.88 -17.54
C GLY A 105 -31.98 6.56 -16.36
N LEU A 106 -31.48 6.66 -15.13
CA LEU A 106 -32.26 6.44 -13.92
C LEU A 106 -32.73 7.76 -13.32
N PRO A 107 -34.02 7.92 -12.96
CA PRO A 107 -34.52 9.12 -12.30
C PRO A 107 -34.20 9.10 -10.80
N LEU A 108 -32.92 9.20 -10.44
CA LEU A 108 -32.45 8.94 -9.06
C LEU A 108 -33.07 9.88 -8.02
N ASP A 109 -33.24 11.17 -8.34
CA ASP A 109 -33.91 12.12 -7.44
C ASP A 109 -35.37 11.73 -7.16
N ALA A 110 -36.08 11.22 -8.18
CA ALA A 110 -37.46 10.77 -8.02
C ALA A 110 -37.51 9.51 -7.16
N ILE A 111 -36.66 8.52 -7.44
CA ILE A 111 -36.56 7.26 -6.67
C ILE A 111 -36.32 7.57 -5.19
N VAL A 112 -35.30 8.36 -4.86
CA VAL A 112 -34.94 8.69 -3.48
C VAL A 112 -36.06 9.45 -2.77
N LYS A 113 -36.72 10.39 -3.46
CA LYS A 113 -37.84 11.17 -2.92
C LYS A 113 -39.05 10.28 -2.60
N GLU A 114 -39.42 9.38 -3.51
CA GLU A 114 -40.56 8.47 -3.34
C GLU A 114 -40.32 7.47 -2.22
N GLU A 115 -39.11 6.91 -2.13
CA GLU A 115 -38.71 5.96 -1.08
C GLU A 115 -38.46 6.63 0.29
N LYS A 116 -38.53 7.97 0.35
CA LYS A 116 -38.20 8.80 1.52
C LYS A 116 -36.82 8.47 2.08
N ALA A 117 -35.86 8.23 1.19
CA ALA A 117 -34.51 7.82 1.54
C ALA A 117 -33.55 9.03 1.54
N PRO A 118 -32.40 8.95 2.24
CA PRO A 118 -31.38 9.99 2.16
C PRO A 118 -30.72 10.06 0.76
N PRO A 119 -30.24 11.23 0.30
CA PRO A 119 -29.60 11.37 -1.02
C PRO A 119 -28.42 10.42 -1.28
N ILE A 120 -27.66 10.03 -0.25
CA ILE A 120 -26.52 9.10 -0.40
C ILE A 120 -26.95 7.71 -0.92
N THR A 121 -28.23 7.34 -0.78
CA THR A 121 -28.77 6.07 -1.27
C THR A 121 -28.86 5.98 -2.79
N LYS A 122 -28.64 7.08 -3.52
CA LYS A 122 -28.47 7.07 -4.98
C LYS A 122 -27.44 6.03 -5.45
N ASN A 123 -26.38 5.81 -4.66
CA ASN A 123 -25.37 4.77 -4.90
C ASN A 123 -25.98 3.37 -4.97
N SER A 124 -26.95 3.09 -4.10
CA SER A 124 -27.63 1.79 -4.05
C SER A 124 -28.51 1.57 -5.27
N ALA A 125 -29.18 2.62 -5.78
CA ALA A 125 -29.91 2.53 -7.04
C ALA A 125 -28.98 2.27 -8.24
N MET A 126 -27.83 2.95 -8.30
CA MET A 126 -26.82 2.69 -9.33
C MET A 126 -26.26 1.27 -9.26
N LEU A 127 -26.01 0.75 -8.05
CA LEU A 127 -25.58 -0.64 -7.84
C LEU A 127 -26.66 -1.64 -8.25
N GLY A 128 -27.93 -1.33 -8.00
CA GLY A 128 -29.07 -2.12 -8.47
C GLY A 128 -29.14 -2.18 -9.99
N ALA A 129 -28.99 -1.03 -10.66
CA ALA A 129 -28.96 -0.97 -12.12
C ALA A 129 -27.77 -1.73 -12.72
N LEU A 130 -26.57 -1.59 -12.13
CA LEU A 130 -25.39 -2.36 -12.52
C LEU A 130 -25.65 -3.86 -12.42
N SER A 131 -26.24 -4.30 -11.30
CA SER A 131 -26.54 -5.71 -11.05
C SER A 131 -27.49 -6.24 -12.13
N ARG A 132 -28.54 -5.48 -12.47
CA ARG A 132 -29.47 -5.86 -13.53
C ARG A 132 -28.81 -5.91 -14.91
N VAL A 133 -28.01 -4.90 -15.26
CA VAL A 133 -27.26 -4.83 -16.52
C VAL A 133 -26.33 -6.03 -16.70
N GLY A 134 -25.67 -6.45 -15.63
CA GLY A 134 -24.77 -7.61 -15.60
C GLY A 134 -25.45 -8.95 -15.32
N GLY A 135 -26.78 -9.05 -15.31
CA GLY A 135 -27.50 -10.30 -15.05
C GLY A 135 -27.26 -10.89 -13.66
N ILE A 136 -26.82 -10.07 -12.69
CA ILE A 136 -26.51 -10.48 -11.32
C ILE A 136 -27.80 -10.52 -10.50
N GLY A 137 -28.07 -11.65 -9.86
CA GLY A 137 -29.26 -11.85 -9.04
C GLY A 137 -29.37 -10.86 -7.86
N ARG A 138 -30.61 -10.51 -7.51
CA ARG A 138 -30.92 -9.52 -6.46
C ARG A 138 -30.47 -9.97 -5.08
N GLU A 139 -30.45 -11.28 -4.83
CA GLU A 139 -29.96 -11.88 -3.60
C GLU A 139 -28.50 -11.55 -3.33
N ILE A 140 -27.65 -11.54 -4.36
CA ILE A 140 -26.22 -11.21 -4.22
C ILE A 140 -26.05 -9.72 -3.92
N LEU A 141 -26.82 -8.87 -4.59
CA LEU A 141 -26.87 -7.43 -4.33
C LEU A 141 -27.30 -7.13 -2.89
N ASP A 142 -28.37 -7.77 -2.42
CA ASP A 142 -28.87 -7.59 -1.05
C ASP A 142 -27.82 -8.04 -0.01
N ASP A 143 -27.11 -9.14 -0.27
CA ASP A 143 -26.03 -9.62 0.60
C ASP A 143 -24.86 -8.63 0.71
N VAL A 144 -24.47 -8.00 -0.40
CA VAL A 144 -23.44 -6.93 -0.39
C VAL A 144 -23.92 -5.75 0.46
N LEU A 145 -25.15 -5.29 0.24
CA LEU A 145 -25.70 -4.16 1.00
C LEU A 145 -25.80 -4.49 2.50
N ARG A 146 -26.17 -5.72 2.87
CA ARG A 146 -26.17 -6.17 4.27
C ARG A 146 -24.77 -6.16 4.90
N ALA A 147 -23.73 -6.46 4.12
CA ALA A 147 -22.35 -6.46 4.61
C ALA A 147 -21.75 -5.04 4.72
N THR A 148 -22.11 -4.11 3.84
CA THR A 148 -21.44 -2.80 3.75
C THR A 148 -22.25 -1.63 4.32
N VAL A 149 -23.58 -1.75 4.43
CA VAL A 149 -24.45 -0.66 4.91
C VAL A 149 -24.73 -0.83 6.39
N PRO A 150 -24.54 0.21 7.23
CA PRO A 150 -24.91 0.15 8.64
C PRO A 150 -26.38 -0.20 8.84
N ALA A 151 -26.70 -1.03 9.84
CA ALA A 151 -28.05 -1.57 10.08
C ALA A 151 -29.15 -0.49 10.07
N LYS A 152 -28.88 0.69 10.64
CA LYS A 152 -29.82 1.84 10.68
C LYS A 152 -30.20 2.42 9.31
N HIS A 153 -29.43 2.12 8.26
CA HIS A 153 -29.63 2.64 6.90
C HIS A 153 -29.97 1.53 5.89
N LEU A 154 -29.91 0.26 6.29
CA LEU A 154 -30.03 -0.89 5.40
C LEU A 154 -31.36 -0.94 4.64
N GLU A 155 -32.48 -0.84 5.35
CA GLU A 155 -33.83 -0.96 4.75
C GLU A 155 -34.07 0.08 3.63
N ALA A 156 -33.60 1.31 3.83
CA ALA A 156 -33.71 2.35 2.80
C ALA A 156 -32.87 2.01 1.56
N ASN A 157 -31.66 1.47 1.76
CA ASN A 157 -30.77 1.08 0.67
C ASN A 157 -31.29 -0.15 -0.10
N LEU A 158 -31.91 -1.14 0.57
CA LEU A 158 -32.53 -2.30 -0.07
C LEU A 158 -33.73 -1.90 -0.96
N ARG A 159 -34.57 -0.96 -0.50
CA ARG A 159 -35.67 -0.46 -1.35
C ARG A 159 -35.17 0.34 -2.55
N VAL A 160 -34.25 1.27 -2.33
CA VAL A 160 -33.71 2.14 -3.39
C VAL A 160 -32.91 1.34 -4.42
N SER A 161 -32.13 0.34 -4.00
CA SER A 161 -31.44 -0.56 -4.93
C SER A 161 -32.40 -1.40 -5.76
N GLY A 162 -33.48 -1.91 -5.17
CA GLY A 162 -34.55 -2.59 -5.92
C GLY A 162 -35.16 -1.71 -7.02
N ARG A 163 -35.46 -0.44 -6.71
CA ARG A 163 -35.96 0.52 -7.71
C ARG A 163 -34.96 0.75 -8.85
N GLY A 164 -33.66 0.78 -8.55
CA GLY A 164 -32.61 0.87 -9.56
C GLY A 164 -32.49 -0.39 -10.42
N TYR A 165 -32.62 -1.56 -9.80
CA TYR A 165 -32.62 -2.87 -10.47
C TYR A 165 -33.77 -2.97 -11.49
N ASP A 166 -34.99 -2.59 -11.09
CA ASP A 166 -36.17 -2.67 -11.95
C ASP A 166 -36.16 -1.63 -13.09
N ALA A 167 -35.36 -0.57 -12.96
CA ALA A 167 -35.25 0.52 -13.94
C ALA A 167 -34.29 0.21 -15.11
N ALA A 168 -33.51 -0.87 -15.02
CA ALA A 168 -32.55 -1.28 -16.04
C ALA A 168 -32.93 -2.60 -16.72
N GLY A 169 -32.35 -2.84 -17.89
CA GLY A 169 -32.45 -4.11 -18.60
C GLY A 169 -31.17 -4.94 -18.45
N GLU A 170 -31.25 -6.24 -18.72
CA GLU A 170 -30.08 -7.10 -18.81
C GLU A 170 -29.38 -6.87 -20.16
N VAL A 171 -28.05 -6.69 -20.13
CA VAL A 171 -27.22 -6.42 -21.32
C VAL A 171 -26.22 -7.54 -21.53
N PHE A 172 -25.59 -7.99 -20.45
CA PHE A 172 -24.65 -9.10 -20.42
C PHE A 172 -24.83 -9.89 -19.12
N THR A 173 -24.28 -11.09 -19.07
CA THR A 173 -24.35 -11.95 -17.88
C THR A 173 -22.96 -12.10 -17.28
N VAL A 174 -22.83 -11.75 -16.00
CA VAL A 174 -21.64 -12.05 -15.18
C VAL A 174 -21.83 -13.44 -14.58
N GLU A 175 -21.17 -14.42 -15.18
CA GLU A 175 -21.24 -15.80 -14.70
C GLU A 175 -20.53 -15.96 -13.35
N PRO A 176 -21.17 -16.58 -12.34
CA PRO A 176 -20.48 -16.95 -11.10
C PRO A 176 -19.31 -17.90 -11.37
N LEU A 177 -18.20 -17.70 -10.68
CA LEU A 177 -17.02 -18.57 -10.75
C LEU A 177 -17.02 -19.59 -9.61
N ASP A 178 -16.45 -20.76 -9.86
CA ASP A 178 -16.16 -21.75 -8.82
C ASP A 178 -14.89 -21.37 -8.04
N ALA A 179 -14.97 -20.24 -7.33
CA ALA A 179 -13.90 -19.70 -6.52
C ALA A 179 -14.48 -19.00 -5.27
N PRO A 180 -13.79 -19.06 -4.12
CA PRO A 180 -14.31 -18.51 -2.87
C PRO A 180 -14.35 -16.98 -2.91
N ALA A 181 -15.39 -16.38 -2.34
CA ALA A 181 -15.43 -14.94 -2.13
C ALA A 181 -14.31 -14.50 -1.17
N LEU A 182 -13.54 -13.48 -1.56
CA LEU A 182 -12.48 -12.91 -0.73
C LEU A 182 -12.87 -11.54 -0.17
N PRO A 183 -12.40 -11.18 1.04
CA PRO A 183 -12.56 -9.82 1.54
C PRO A 183 -11.88 -8.82 0.60
N VAL A 184 -12.52 -7.67 0.39
CA VAL A 184 -11.95 -6.56 -0.36
C VAL A 184 -11.41 -5.55 0.65
N LEU A 185 -10.09 -5.38 0.69
CA LEU A 185 -9.40 -4.54 1.67
C LEU A 185 -8.44 -3.59 0.96
N THR A 186 -8.15 -2.46 1.60
CA THR A 186 -7.14 -1.51 1.14
C THR A 186 -5.73 -1.91 1.60
N GLY A 187 -4.70 -1.45 0.86
CA GLY A 187 -3.31 -1.69 1.27
C GLY A 187 -2.97 -1.16 2.64
N ASN A 188 -3.54 -0.03 3.04
CA ASN A 188 -3.33 0.56 4.36
C ASN A 188 -3.98 -0.24 5.48
N GLU A 189 -5.18 -0.80 5.27
CA GLU A 189 -5.81 -1.72 6.23
C GLU A 189 -4.94 -2.97 6.43
N VAL A 190 -4.48 -3.57 5.33
CA VAL A 190 -3.65 -4.78 5.37
C VAL A 190 -2.26 -4.51 5.95
N THR A 191 -1.66 -3.35 5.67
CA THR A 191 -0.42 -2.88 6.30
C THR A 191 -0.60 -2.77 7.82
N GLY A 192 -1.70 -2.16 8.28
CA GLY A 192 -2.03 -2.09 9.70
C GLY A 192 -2.19 -3.47 10.35
N LEU A 193 -2.89 -4.38 9.69
CA LEU A 193 -3.03 -5.77 10.15
C LEU A 193 -1.68 -6.52 10.18
N GLY A 194 -0.82 -6.29 9.21
CA GLY A 194 0.53 -6.84 9.18
C GLY A 194 1.39 -6.34 10.34
N LEU A 195 1.33 -5.05 10.66
CA LEU A 195 2.01 -4.51 11.85
C LEU A 195 1.52 -5.17 13.14
N VAL A 196 0.20 -5.33 13.30
CA VAL A 196 -0.38 -6.04 14.45
C VAL A 196 0.09 -7.49 14.52
N HIS A 197 0.15 -8.18 13.39
CA HIS A 197 0.72 -9.53 13.33
C HIS A 197 2.19 -9.59 13.77
N GLY A 198 2.99 -8.57 13.43
CA GLY A 198 4.36 -8.42 13.92
C GLY A 198 4.50 -8.04 15.40
N GLY A 199 3.39 -7.95 16.14
CA GLY A 199 3.37 -7.64 17.56
C GLY A 199 3.32 -6.16 17.90
N LEU A 200 2.69 -5.32 17.08
CA LEU A 200 2.51 -3.90 17.37
C LEU A 200 1.75 -3.68 18.69
N ASP A 201 2.31 -2.88 19.60
CA ASP A 201 1.64 -2.44 20.83
C ASP A 201 0.98 -1.06 20.65
N THR A 202 1.70 -0.12 20.03
CA THR A 202 1.24 1.27 19.86
C THR A 202 1.50 1.82 18.46
N TYR A 203 0.45 2.28 17.79
CA TYR A 203 0.54 3.06 16.57
C TYR A 203 0.49 4.57 16.86
N VAL A 204 1.46 5.34 16.38
CA VAL A 204 1.49 6.80 16.56
C VAL A 204 1.51 7.48 15.20
N ALA A 205 0.55 8.37 14.92
CA ALA A 205 0.53 9.05 13.62
C ALA A 205 -0.13 10.43 13.66
N TYR A 206 0.35 11.32 12.80
CA TYR A 206 -0.30 12.56 12.43
C TYR A 206 -0.93 12.38 11.03
N PRO A 207 -2.17 12.80 10.79
CA PRO A 207 -2.84 12.63 9.50
C PRO A 207 -2.04 13.25 8.34
N MET A 208 -1.54 12.40 7.45
CA MET A 208 -0.91 12.77 6.19
C MET A 208 -1.31 11.77 5.11
N THR A 209 -1.98 12.22 4.04
CA THR A 209 -2.32 11.36 2.88
C THR A 209 -1.02 10.85 2.21
N PRO A 210 -0.93 9.58 1.81
CA PRO A 210 -1.97 8.55 1.83
C PRO A 210 -2.00 7.69 3.11
N SER A 211 -1.11 7.86 4.09
CA SER A 211 -1.03 6.96 5.26
C SER A 211 -2.10 7.18 6.33
N SER A 212 -2.87 8.28 6.27
CA SER A 212 -3.92 8.60 7.26
C SER A 212 -4.95 7.50 7.48
N SER A 213 -5.30 6.72 6.45
CA SER A 213 -6.32 5.67 6.61
C SER A 213 -5.86 4.53 7.52
N ILE A 214 -4.54 4.32 7.72
CA ILE A 214 -4.02 3.39 8.72
C ILE A 214 -4.41 3.85 10.12
N LEU A 215 -4.24 5.14 10.43
CA LEU A 215 -4.64 5.73 11.71
C LEU A 215 -6.13 5.53 11.97
N HIS A 216 -6.97 5.83 10.97
CA HIS A 216 -8.42 5.67 11.09
C HIS A 216 -8.83 4.20 11.29
N PHE A 217 -8.25 3.28 10.52
CA PHE A 217 -8.54 1.86 10.63
C PHE A 217 -8.15 1.31 12.00
N LEU A 218 -6.89 1.53 12.42
CA LEU A 218 -6.40 1.03 13.70
C LEU A 218 -7.11 1.67 14.88
N ALA A 219 -7.44 2.97 14.83
CA ALA A 219 -8.21 3.63 15.90
C ALA A 219 -9.60 3.01 16.06
N ASN A 220 -10.28 2.70 14.95
CA ASN A 220 -11.58 2.03 14.97
C ASN A 220 -11.52 0.58 15.46
N ARG A 221 -10.35 -0.06 15.42
CA ARG A 221 -10.12 -1.47 15.76
C ARG A 221 -9.24 -1.66 16.99
N ALA A 222 -8.89 -0.58 17.70
CA ALA A 222 -7.88 -0.61 18.75
C ALA A 222 -8.24 -1.59 19.88
N GLU A 223 -9.52 -1.64 20.27
CA GLU A 223 -10.03 -2.57 21.28
C GLU A 223 -10.01 -4.02 20.77
N ASP A 224 -10.50 -4.27 19.55
CA ASP A 224 -10.52 -5.60 18.92
C ASP A 224 -9.10 -6.19 18.77
N LEU A 225 -8.13 -5.33 18.48
CA LEU A 225 -6.73 -5.69 18.21
C LEU A 225 -5.83 -5.59 19.44
N ALA A 226 -6.36 -5.13 20.58
CA ALA A 226 -5.63 -4.91 21.83
C ALA A 226 -4.38 -4.02 21.69
N ILE A 227 -4.47 -2.95 20.87
CA ILE A 227 -3.39 -1.98 20.64
C ILE A 227 -3.78 -0.58 21.12
N LYS A 228 -2.78 0.29 21.27
CA LYS A 228 -2.99 1.73 21.47
C LYS A 228 -2.80 2.48 20.16
N VAL A 229 -3.56 3.56 20.00
CA VAL A 229 -3.46 4.47 18.87
C VAL A 229 -3.41 5.90 19.38
N ILE A 230 -2.35 6.62 19.02
CA ILE A 230 -2.11 7.99 19.49
C ILE A 230 -1.98 8.94 18.30
N HIS A 231 -2.61 10.10 18.43
CA HIS A 231 -2.59 11.18 17.44
C HIS A 231 -1.96 12.44 18.08
N PRO A 232 -0.63 12.64 17.93
CA PRO A 232 0.07 13.83 18.37
C PRO A 232 -0.17 15.05 17.47
N GLU A 233 0.44 16.18 17.81
CA GLU A 233 0.23 17.48 17.17
C GLU A 233 0.94 17.68 15.82
N ASN A 234 2.02 16.93 15.54
CA ASN A 234 2.79 16.96 14.29
C ASN A 234 3.73 15.74 14.18
N GLU A 235 4.43 15.60 13.05
CA GLU A 235 5.34 14.48 12.78
C GLU A 235 6.58 14.41 13.68
N ILE A 236 7.04 15.53 14.25
CA ILE A 236 8.13 15.53 15.25
C ILE A 236 7.63 14.88 16.54
N GLY A 237 6.43 15.27 17.00
CA GLY A 237 5.77 14.66 18.16
C GLY A 237 5.51 13.17 17.94
N VAL A 238 5.10 12.78 16.74
CA VAL A 238 4.89 11.38 16.34
C VAL A 238 6.15 10.54 16.55
N ILE A 239 7.26 10.91 15.91
CA ILE A 239 8.46 10.07 15.94
C ILE A 239 9.11 10.07 17.34
N LEU A 240 9.17 11.22 18.03
CA LEU A 240 9.74 11.28 19.37
C LEU A 240 8.92 10.49 20.39
N MET A 241 7.58 10.53 20.30
CA MET A 241 6.72 9.72 21.15
C MET A 241 6.90 8.23 20.87
N ALA A 242 6.98 7.83 19.60
CA ALA A 242 7.22 6.43 19.22
C ALA A 242 8.57 5.91 19.76
N LEU A 243 9.63 6.72 19.70
CA LEU A 243 10.95 6.37 20.26
C LEU A 243 10.91 6.29 21.79
N GLY A 244 10.19 7.20 22.46
CA GLY A 244 10.01 7.15 23.91
C GLY A 244 9.25 5.90 24.39
N LEU A 245 8.21 5.50 23.64
CA LEU A 245 7.47 4.26 23.88
C LEU A 245 8.32 3.02 23.62
N ALA A 246 9.09 3.00 22.54
CA ALA A 246 10.02 1.90 22.23
C ALA A 246 11.12 1.77 23.29
N TYR A 247 11.64 2.89 23.79
CA TYR A 247 12.56 2.92 24.95
C TYR A 247 11.92 2.30 26.21
N ALA A 248 10.61 2.48 26.40
CA ALA A 248 9.86 1.86 27.49
C ALA A 248 9.48 0.38 27.24
N GLY A 249 9.82 -0.18 26.07
CA GLY A 249 9.60 -1.57 25.73
C GLY A 249 8.34 -1.88 24.92
N GLU A 250 7.67 -0.86 24.39
CA GLU A 250 6.51 -1.06 23.52
C GLU A 250 6.88 -1.09 22.04
N LYS A 251 6.47 -2.14 21.32
CA LYS A 251 6.61 -2.26 19.87
C LYS A 251 5.80 -1.15 19.19
N THR A 252 6.49 -0.16 18.62
CA THR A 252 5.86 0.99 17.96
C THR A 252 6.04 1.01 16.46
N ALA A 253 5.00 1.51 15.78
CA ALA A 253 5.06 1.90 14.38
C ALA A 253 4.38 3.26 14.17
N VAL A 254 4.83 3.96 13.14
CA VAL A 254 4.29 5.28 12.75
C VAL A 254 3.94 5.30 11.27
N GLY A 255 3.04 6.19 10.87
CA GLY A 255 2.70 6.41 9.46
C GLY A 255 2.89 7.86 9.05
N THR A 256 3.46 8.08 7.86
CA THR A 256 3.69 9.41 7.30
C THR A 256 3.80 9.37 5.76
N SER A 257 4.09 10.52 5.15
CA SER A 257 4.45 10.68 3.74
C SER A 257 5.69 11.58 3.61
N GLY A 258 6.22 11.81 2.41
CA GLY A 258 7.50 12.49 2.18
C GLY A 258 7.69 13.80 2.98
N GLY A 259 6.70 14.69 3.00
CA GLY A 259 6.78 15.95 3.76
C GLY A 259 6.87 15.76 5.28
N GLY A 260 6.13 14.79 5.83
CA GLY A 260 6.21 14.45 7.25
C GLY A 260 7.49 13.70 7.59
N PHE A 261 7.96 12.83 6.71
CA PHE A 261 9.24 12.13 6.85
C PHE A 261 10.43 13.10 6.90
N CYS A 262 10.39 14.22 6.14
CA CYS A 262 11.36 15.32 6.28
C CYS A 262 11.47 15.86 7.71
N LEU A 263 10.35 15.95 8.44
CA LEU A 263 10.34 16.40 9.83
C LEU A 263 10.87 15.35 10.80
N MET A 264 10.87 14.07 10.41
CA MET A 264 11.32 12.96 11.24
C MET A 264 12.82 12.68 11.11
N THR A 265 13.54 13.24 10.13
CA THR A 265 14.91 12.79 9.80
C THR A 265 15.94 13.01 10.92
N GLU A 266 15.78 14.05 11.74
CA GLU A 266 16.63 14.24 12.93
C GLU A 266 16.42 13.12 13.93
N SER A 267 15.15 12.80 14.23
CA SER A 267 14.80 11.71 15.15
C SER A 267 15.14 10.33 14.59
N LEU A 268 15.13 10.15 13.27
CA LEU A 268 15.64 8.94 12.63
C LEU A 268 17.15 8.75 12.92
N SER A 269 17.92 9.85 12.94
CA SER A 269 19.33 9.83 13.31
C SER A 269 19.51 9.48 14.79
N LEU A 270 18.64 10.01 15.66
CA LEU A 270 18.58 9.61 17.07
C LEU A 270 18.28 8.11 17.22
N ALA A 271 17.31 7.57 16.49
CA ALA A 271 16.97 6.14 16.51
C ALA A 271 18.17 5.28 16.08
N GLY A 272 18.91 5.70 15.05
CA GLY A 272 20.14 5.04 14.61
C GLY A 272 21.27 5.09 15.65
N MET A 273 21.52 6.25 16.27
CA MET A 273 22.58 6.41 17.28
C MET A 273 22.26 5.66 18.57
N SER A 274 21.02 5.79 19.07
CA SER A 274 20.58 5.17 20.33
C SER A 274 20.07 3.74 20.18
N GLU A 275 20.10 3.21 18.96
CA GLU A 275 19.67 1.84 18.61
C GLU A 275 18.24 1.54 19.08
N ILE A 276 17.36 2.53 19.04
CA ILE A 276 15.95 2.36 19.40
C ILE A 276 15.19 1.89 18.16
N PRO A 277 14.53 0.71 18.20
CA PRO A 277 13.77 0.20 17.07
C PRO A 277 12.54 1.08 16.80
N VAL A 278 12.25 1.32 15.53
CA VAL A 278 11.04 2.01 15.08
C VAL A 278 10.70 1.58 13.67
N THR A 279 9.41 1.31 13.42
CA THR A 279 8.91 1.02 12.07
C THR A 279 8.12 2.20 11.52
N ILE A 280 8.47 2.65 10.33
CA ILE A 280 7.86 3.81 9.66
C ILE A 280 7.18 3.34 8.39
N VAL A 281 5.87 3.46 8.32
CA VAL A 281 5.14 3.32 7.05
C VAL A 281 5.23 4.65 6.31
N MET A 282 6.00 4.68 5.23
CA MET A 282 6.19 5.87 4.39
C MET A 282 5.38 5.72 3.11
N GLY A 283 4.22 6.38 3.08
CA GLY A 283 3.33 6.42 1.92
C GLY A 283 3.77 7.50 0.93
N GLN A 284 4.41 7.10 -0.16
CA GLN A 284 4.88 8.02 -1.20
C GLN A 284 3.71 8.67 -1.95
N ARG A 285 3.92 9.95 -2.30
CA ARG A 285 3.04 10.76 -3.14
C ARG A 285 3.89 11.76 -3.94
N PRO A 286 3.37 12.38 -5.01
CA PRO A 286 4.11 13.36 -5.78
C PRO A 286 4.60 14.51 -4.91
N GLY A 287 5.92 14.68 -4.81
CA GLY A 287 6.59 15.89 -4.32
C GLY A 287 7.10 16.77 -5.47
N PRO A 288 8.00 17.73 -5.21
CA PRO A 288 8.54 18.12 -3.90
C PRO A 288 7.55 18.94 -3.06
N SER A 289 7.88 19.14 -1.77
CA SER A 289 7.04 19.87 -0.81
C SER A 289 5.64 19.24 -0.70
N THR A 290 4.56 20.03 -0.67
CA THR A 290 3.18 19.53 -0.69
C THR A 290 2.90 18.66 -1.92
N GLY A 291 3.48 19.05 -3.06
CA GLY A 291 3.26 18.44 -4.37
C GLY A 291 1.79 18.23 -4.68
N ILE A 292 1.38 16.98 -4.96
CA ILE A 292 -0.03 16.64 -5.23
C ILE A 292 -0.48 15.51 -4.29
N PRO A 293 -1.08 15.83 -3.12
CA PRO A 293 -1.23 14.90 -2.01
C PRO A 293 -2.05 13.63 -2.26
N THR A 294 -3.00 13.69 -3.18
CA THR A 294 -4.03 12.65 -3.40
C THR A 294 -3.69 11.71 -4.56
N TYR A 295 -2.43 11.72 -4.99
CA TYR A 295 -1.94 11.01 -6.16
C TYR A 295 -0.71 10.16 -5.83
N THR A 296 -0.27 9.35 -6.78
CA THR A 296 0.81 8.38 -6.57
C THR A 296 2.12 8.83 -7.20
N ALA A 297 3.23 8.46 -6.57
CA ALA A 297 4.58 8.57 -7.11
C ALA A 297 5.49 7.60 -6.36
N GLN A 298 6.62 7.26 -6.98
CA GLN A 298 7.71 6.48 -6.40
C GLN A 298 8.98 7.33 -6.33
N GLY A 299 8.81 8.59 -5.88
CA GLY A 299 9.81 9.66 -5.95
C GLY A 299 10.71 9.82 -4.73
N ASP A 300 10.55 9.01 -3.69
CA ASP A 300 11.20 9.23 -2.39
C ASP A 300 12.19 8.12 -2.01
N LEU A 301 12.47 7.17 -2.91
CA LEU A 301 13.38 6.04 -2.64
C LEU A 301 14.75 6.50 -2.13
N HIS A 302 15.46 7.34 -2.89
CA HIS A 302 16.76 7.83 -2.46
C HIS A 302 16.69 8.76 -1.26
N PHE A 303 15.57 9.44 -1.04
CA PHE A 303 15.37 10.21 0.17
C PHE A 303 15.37 9.29 1.39
N VAL A 304 14.57 8.23 1.38
CA VAL A 304 14.52 7.20 2.43
C VAL A 304 15.86 6.51 2.65
N LEU A 305 16.55 6.13 1.57
CA LEU A 305 17.83 5.42 1.67
C LEU A 305 18.93 6.24 2.35
N ASN A 306 18.87 7.58 2.24
CA ASN A 306 19.92 8.50 2.71
C ASN A 306 19.43 9.47 3.81
N ALA A 307 18.25 9.23 4.39
CA ALA A 307 17.70 10.09 5.42
C ALA A 307 18.42 9.91 6.76
N GLY A 308 18.62 11.04 7.45
CA GLY A 308 19.34 11.12 8.72
C GLY A 308 20.82 11.47 8.53
N GLN A 309 21.38 12.21 9.48
CA GLN A 309 22.79 12.57 9.47
C GLN A 309 23.64 11.40 10.01
N GLY A 310 24.84 11.20 9.45
CA GLY A 310 25.72 10.10 9.80
C GLY A 310 25.32 8.76 9.15
N GLU A 311 25.95 7.68 9.58
CA GLU A 311 25.81 6.35 8.97
C GLU A 311 25.30 5.34 9.99
N PHE A 312 24.16 4.71 9.68
CA PHE A 312 23.54 3.68 10.50
C PHE A 312 22.75 2.72 9.61
N PRO A 313 22.64 1.43 9.98
CA PRO A 313 21.84 0.46 9.24
C PRO A 313 20.35 0.80 9.31
N ARG A 314 19.62 0.45 8.25
CA ARG A 314 18.16 0.55 8.20
C ARG A 314 17.61 -0.54 7.29
N LEU A 315 16.39 -0.99 7.60
CA LEU A 315 15.62 -1.90 6.75
C LEU A 315 14.66 -1.07 5.89
N VAL A 316 14.64 -1.27 4.59
CA VAL A 316 13.65 -0.67 3.68
C VAL A 316 13.03 -1.75 2.83
N VAL A 317 11.71 -1.90 2.93
CA VAL A 317 10.92 -2.90 2.19
C VAL A 317 9.86 -2.20 1.35
N ALA A 318 9.54 -2.74 0.17
CA ALA A 318 8.59 -2.13 -0.76
C ALA A 318 7.61 -3.19 -1.32
N PRO A 319 6.52 -3.49 -0.59
CA PRO A 319 5.51 -4.43 -1.06
C PRO A 319 4.81 -3.93 -2.33
N GLY A 320 4.36 -4.84 -3.19
CA GLY A 320 3.63 -4.52 -4.42
C GLY A 320 2.17 -4.97 -4.45
N ASP A 321 1.71 -5.71 -3.43
CA ASP A 321 0.32 -6.15 -3.25
C ASP A 321 -0.03 -6.33 -1.77
N LEU A 322 -1.25 -6.80 -1.49
CA LEU A 322 -1.76 -6.95 -0.13
C LEU A 322 -1.05 -8.06 0.64
N GLU A 323 -0.80 -9.20 0.00
CA GLU A 323 -0.11 -10.33 0.62
C GLU A 323 1.33 -9.95 1.02
N GLU A 324 2.02 -9.21 0.16
CA GLU A 324 3.33 -8.64 0.47
C GLU A 324 3.24 -7.56 1.54
N ALA A 325 2.25 -6.66 1.50
CA ALA A 325 2.07 -5.61 2.50
C ALA A 325 1.83 -6.19 3.88
N TYR A 326 1.03 -7.25 4.01
CA TYR A 326 0.82 -7.96 5.27
C TYR A 326 2.14 -8.55 5.80
N ALA A 327 2.78 -9.40 4.99
CA ALA A 327 3.95 -10.17 5.41
C ALA A 327 5.16 -9.27 5.72
N TRP A 328 5.41 -8.27 4.87
CA TRP A 328 6.57 -7.39 5.03
C TRP A 328 6.36 -6.29 6.07
N SER A 329 5.11 -5.91 6.40
CA SER A 329 4.87 -5.02 7.54
C SER A 329 5.14 -5.73 8.86
N ALA A 330 4.70 -6.98 8.99
CA ALA A 330 5.02 -7.83 10.14
C ALA A 330 6.55 -8.05 10.25
N THR A 331 7.17 -8.47 9.15
CA THR A 331 8.61 -8.72 9.07
C THR A 331 9.42 -7.46 9.42
N ALA A 332 9.04 -6.30 8.87
CA ALA A 332 9.74 -5.04 9.14
C ALA A 332 9.72 -4.70 10.63
N LEU A 333 8.57 -4.84 11.30
CA LEU A 333 8.45 -4.59 12.73
C LEU A 333 9.30 -5.56 13.55
N MET A 334 9.18 -6.85 13.29
CA MET A 334 9.93 -7.86 14.04
C MET A 334 11.45 -7.74 13.84
N LEU A 335 11.90 -7.52 12.60
CA LEU A 335 13.33 -7.34 12.30
C LEU A 335 13.87 -6.01 12.82
N SER A 336 13.06 -4.94 12.83
CA SER A 336 13.43 -3.67 13.47
C SER A 336 13.77 -3.91 14.94
N TRP A 337 12.95 -4.68 15.66
CA TRP A 337 13.15 -5.00 17.07
C TRP A 337 14.28 -5.99 17.32
N ARG A 338 14.35 -7.06 16.53
CA ARG A 338 15.41 -8.08 16.62
C ARG A 338 16.80 -7.47 16.44
N TYR A 339 16.95 -6.62 15.43
CA TYR A 339 18.23 -6.00 15.08
C TYR A 339 18.41 -4.61 15.65
N GLN A 340 17.39 -4.01 16.29
CA GLN A 340 17.47 -2.64 16.84
C GLN A 340 17.91 -1.61 15.79
N VAL A 341 17.21 -1.62 14.66
CA VAL A 341 17.41 -0.67 13.55
C VAL A 341 16.10 -0.04 13.15
N PRO A 342 16.10 1.19 12.59
CA PRO A 342 14.92 1.72 11.93
C PRO A 342 14.51 0.84 10.74
N ALA A 343 13.21 0.55 10.64
CA ALA A 343 12.62 -0.12 9.48
C ALA A 343 11.61 0.78 8.79
N ILE A 344 11.56 0.72 7.45
CA ILE A 344 10.71 1.56 6.62
C ILE A 344 9.93 0.67 5.66
N VAL A 345 8.60 0.67 5.81
CA VAL A 345 7.68 0.07 4.83
C VAL A 345 7.36 1.16 3.82
N LEU A 346 8.03 1.08 2.68
CA LEU A 346 7.93 2.04 1.59
C LEU A 346 6.77 1.65 0.66
N THR A 347 5.66 2.37 0.79
CA THR A 347 4.45 2.18 -0.02
C THR A 347 4.19 3.43 -0.86
N ASP A 348 3.10 3.46 -1.60
CA ASP A 348 2.63 4.63 -2.35
C ASP A 348 1.10 4.68 -2.32
N LYS A 349 0.51 5.78 -2.82
CA LYS A 349 -0.95 5.96 -2.83
C LYS A 349 -1.68 4.87 -3.62
N THR A 350 -1.07 4.29 -4.64
CA THR A 350 -1.70 3.22 -5.45
C THR A 350 -1.89 1.96 -4.62
N LEU A 351 -0.86 1.52 -3.90
CA LEU A 351 -0.97 0.36 -3.03
C LEU A 351 -1.79 0.70 -1.78
N GLY A 352 -1.45 1.78 -1.09
CA GLY A 352 -2.02 2.14 0.21
C GLY A 352 -3.54 2.36 0.18
N GLU A 353 -4.05 3.05 -0.84
CA GLU A 353 -5.49 3.33 -0.98
C GLU A 353 -6.20 2.49 -2.04
N GLY A 354 -5.46 1.73 -2.86
CA GLY A 354 -6.06 0.74 -3.73
C GLY A 354 -6.72 -0.36 -2.90
N ALA A 355 -7.88 -0.85 -3.35
CA ALA A 355 -8.56 -1.97 -2.71
C ALA A 355 -8.45 -3.22 -3.57
N TYR A 356 -8.13 -4.36 -2.97
CA TYR A 356 -7.90 -5.61 -3.67
C TYR A 356 -8.65 -6.73 -2.97
N SER A 357 -8.97 -7.79 -3.69
CA SER A 357 -9.27 -9.07 -3.07
C SER A 357 -8.05 -9.56 -2.29
N PHE A 358 -8.22 -9.81 -0.99
CA PHE A 358 -7.16 -10.26 -0.12
C PHE A 358 -7.33 -11.75 0.21
N ASP A 359 -6.35 -12.57 -0.15
CA ASP A 359 -6.33 -13.98 0.22
C ASP A 359 -5.36 -14.22 1.38
N PHE A 360 -5.91 -14.27 2.60
CA PHE A 360 -5.10 -14.57 3.78
C PHE A 360 -4.38 -15.92 3.69
N GLY A 361 -4.96 -16.91 3.00
CA GLY A 361 -4.36 -18.23 2.81
C GLY A 361 -3.16 -18.23 1.84
N ALA A 362 -3.04 -17.19 1.00
CA ALA A 362 -1.93 -17.02 0.08
C ALA A 362 -0.75 -16.23 0.69
N VAL A 363 -0.93 -15.65 1.88
CA VAL A 363 0.13 -14.90 2.57
C VAL A 363 1.24 -15.86 2.99
N ALA A 364 2.47 -15.54 2.58
CA ALA A 364 3.65 -16.21 3.11
C ALA A 364 3.85 -15.77 4.57
N THR A 365 3.60 -16.68 5.52
CA THR A 365 3.80 -16.39 6.94
C THR A 365 5.27 -16.04 7.20
N PRO A 366 5.57 -14.84 7.71
CA PRO A 366 6.94 -14.49 8.03
C PRO A 366 7.43 -15.31 9.24
N PRO A 367 8.73 -15.64 9.31
CA PRO A 367 9.32 -16.20 10.52
C PRO A 367 9.08 -15.30 11.72
N ASP A 368 8.70 -15.91 12.84
CA ASP A 368 8.52 -15.20 14.10
C ASP A 368 9.87 -14.83 14.72
N HIS A 369 9.95 -13.61 15.24
CA HIS A 369 11.18 -13.05 15.79
C HIS A 369 10.90 -12.15 16.98
N GLU A 370 11.58 -12.46 18.08
CA GLU A 370 11.57 -11.64 19.28
C GLU A 370 12.87 -10.83 19.43
N PRO A 371 12.82 -9.68 20.14
CA PRO A 371 14.02 -8.92 20.46
C PRO A 371 14.96 -9.74 21.35
N VAL A 372 16.26 -9.50 21.19
CA VAL A 372 17.27 -10.05 22.09
C VAL A 372 17.18 -9.30 23.41
N LEU A 373 16.78 -9.99 24.47
CA LEU A 373 16.67 -9.42 25.82
C LEU A 373 17.86 -9.82 26.68
N TRP A 374 18.27 -8.92 27.57
CA TRP A 374 19.23 -9.25 28.63
C TRP A 374 18.64 -10.37 29.51
N ASP A 375 19.47 -11.32 29.93
CA ASP A 375 19.07 -12.48 30.73
C ASP A 375 19.06 -12.21 32.25
N GLY A 376 19.58 -11.05 32.67
CA GLY A 376 19.73 -10.69 34.08
C GLY A 376 21.09 -11.07 34.69
N ALA A 377 22.00 -11.64 33.89
CA ALA A 377 23.33 -12.01 34.36
C ALA A 377 24.33 -10.84 34.21
N GLY A 378 25.16 -10.66 35.24
CA GLY A 378 26.24 -9.68 35.23
C GLY A 378 25.78 -8.22 35.33
N GLU A 379 26.65 -7.30 34.93
CA GLU A 379 26.33 -5.87 34.82
C GLU A 379 25.64 -5.61 33.48
N TYR A 380 24.47 -4.98 33.48
CA TYR A 380 23.78 -4.61 32.24
C TYR A 380 24.50 -3.48 31.51
N ARG A 381 24.79 -3.71 30.22
CA ARG A 381 25.36 -2.74 29.28
C ARG A 381 24.44 -2.61 28.08
N ARG A 382 23.79 -1.44 27.92
CA ARG A 382 22.82 -1.19 26.84
C ARG A 382 23.45 -1.36 25.45
N TYR A 383 24.73 -1.03 25.31
CA TYR A 383 25.48 -1.11 24.05
C TYR A 383 26.61 -2.14 24.16
N ALA A 384 26.33 -3.26 24.83
CA ALA A 384 27.29 -4.36 25.00
C ALA A 384 27.85 -4.83 23.65
N ARG A 385 29.17 -4.95 23.55
CA ARG A 385 29.82 -5.38 22.31
C ARG A 385 29.62 -6.88 22.11
N THR A 386 28.77 -7.23 21.14
CA THR A 386 28.50 -8.62 20.75
C THR A 386 29.05 -8.92 19.36
N GLU A 387 29.26 -10.21 19.06
CA GLU A 387 29.79 -10.67 17.78
C GLU A 387 28.90 -10.26 16.60
N ASN A 388 27.58 -10.34 16.77
CA ASN A 388 26.60 -9.93 15.77
C ASN A 388 26.23 -8.44 15.83
N GLY A 389 26.83 -7.67 16.74
CA GLY A 389 26.53 -6.25 16.98
C GLY A 389 25.15 -5.96 17.57
N VAL A 390 24.36 -6.96 17.94
CA VAL A 390 23.06 -6.76 18.60
C VAL A 390 23.26 -6.82 20.12
N SER A 391 23.14 -5.67 20.78
CA SER A 391 23.24 -5.56 22.23
C SER A 391 21.93 -6.02 22.91
N PRO A 392 21.94 -6.87 23.94
CA PRO A 392 20.71 -7.30 24.61
C PRO A 392 19.93 -6.11 25.22
N LEU A 393 18.61 -6.06 25.00
CA LEU A 393 17.73 -5.02 25.52
C LEU A 393 17.30 -5.28 26.97
N ALA A 394 17.20 -4.22 27.74
CA ALA A 394 16.41 -4.12 28.96
C ALA A 394 15.63 -2.81 28.94
N PHE A 395 14.54 -2.77 29.68
CA PHE A 395 13.62 -1.62 29.72
C PHE A 395 13.62 -0.96 31.09
N PRO A 396 13.32 0.35 31.18
CA PRO A 396 13.21 1.06 32.45
C PRO A 396 12.33 0.34 33.46
N GLY A 397 12.79 0.28 34.72
CA GLY A 397 12.10 -0.41 35.81
C GLY A 397 12.53 -1.87 36.00
N ARG A 398 13.31 -2.45 35.07
CA ARG A 398 13.93 -3.77 35.28
C ARG A 398 15.01 -3.70 36.35
N GLU A 399 14.89 -4.53 37.39
CA GLU A 399 15.87 -4.63 38.47
C GLU A 399 17.27 -4.93 37.93
N GLY A 400 18.29 -4.24 38.45
CA GLY A 400 19.68 -4.41 38.03
C GLY A 400 20.06 -3.79 36.68
N ALA A 401 19.12 -3.23 35.92
CA ALA A 401 19.39 -2.59 34.64
C ALA A 401 19.31 -1.06 34.72
N VAL A 402 20.43 -0.38 34.43
CA VAL A 402 20.43 1.05 34.14
C VAL A 402 20.40 1.24 32.63
N VAL A 403 19.22 1.59 32.10
CA VAL A 403 19.02 1.79 30.67
C VAL A 403 19.28 3.26 30.32
N LYS A 404 20.31 3.54 29.52
CA LYS A 404 20.62 4.90 29.03
C LYS A 404 20.50 4.95 27.51
N ALA A 405 19.80 5.96 27.01
CA ALA A 405 19.75 6.32 25.60
C ALA A 405 20.29 7.74 25.42
N THR A 406 21.11 7.96 24.40
CA THR A 406 21.71 9.27 24.12
C THR A 406 21.91 9.46 22.62
N SER A 407 21.83 10.71 22.17
CA SER A 407 22.14 11.12 20.79
C SER A 407 23.64 11.35 20.54
N TYR A 408 24.47 11.28 21.59
CA TYR A 408 25.91 11.49 21.51
C TYR A 408 26.64 10.16 21.31
N ALA A 409 27.89 10.16 20.86
CA ALA A 409 28.74 8.97 20.90
C ALA A 409 28.91 8.48 22.35
N HIS A 410 28.89 7.17 22.57
CA HIS A 410 28.84 6.60 23.92
C HIS A 410 29.57 5.26 24.05
N ASP A 411 29.96 4.94 25.29
CA ASP A 411 30.50 3.65 25.67
C ASP A 411 29.40 2.57 25.81
N GLU A 412 29.80 1.34 26.15
CA GLU A 412 28.89 0.20 26.31
C GLU A 412 27.78 0.43 27.37
N ALA A 413 28.05 1.27 28.37
CA ALA A 413 27.12 1.63 29.45
C ALA A 413 26.23 2.83 29.11
N GLY A 414 26.42 3.44 27.94
CA GLY A 414 25.68 4.60 27.44
C GLY A 414 26.15 5.94 28.00
N PHE A 415 27.36 6.03 28.55
CA PHE A 415 27.98 7.31 28.91
C PHE A 415 28.64 7.94 27.69
N THR A 416 28.54 9.27 27.58
CA THR A 416 29.11 10.03 26.47
C THR A 416 30.63 9.86 26.38
N THR A 417 31.16 9.70 25.17
CA THR A 417 32.60 9.57 24.92
C THR A 417 33.00 10.38 23.68
N GLU A 418 34.23 10.90 23.72
CA GLU A 418 34.93 11.52 22.58
C GLU A 418 36.22 10.75 22.25
N GLU A 419 36.48 9.63 22.95
CA GLU A 419 37.67 8.81 22.76
C GLU A 419 37.61 8.09 21.41
N SER A 420 38.66 8.24 20.61
CA SER A 420 38.64 7.80 19.21
C SER A 420 38.39 6.30 19.04
N GLU A 421 38.97 5.47 19.91
CA GLU A 421 38.80 4.01 19.86
C GLU A 421 37.36 3.59 20.17
N GLU A 422 36.73 4.21 21.18
CA GLU A 422 35.32 3.96 21.52
C GLU A 422 34.38 4.38 20.39
N VAL A 423 34.65 5.52 19.75
CA VAL A 423 33.85 6.01 18.62
C VAL A 423 33.94 5.07 17.42
N ILE A 424 35.13 4.54 17.12
CA ILE A 424 35.33 3.55 16.05
C ILE A 424 34.52 2.28 16.35
N GLU A 425 34.69 1.71 17.54
CA GLU A 425 34.01 0.49 17.96
C GLU A 425 32.48 0.62 17.94
N LEU A 426 31.96 1.75 18.40
CA LEU A 426 30.53 2.04 18.36
C LEU A 426 30.00 2.06 16.91
N GLN A 427 30.74 2.67 15.98
CA GLN A 427 30.35 2.70 14.57
C GLN A 427 30.41 1.30 13.94
N GLU A 428 31.49 0.56 14.17
CA GLU A 428 31.66 -0.80 13.64
C GLU A 428 30.60 -1.75 14.19
N MET A 429 30.22 -1.62 15.46
CA MET A 429 29.15 -2.41 16.08
C MET A 429 27.80 -2.21 15.37
N ARG A 430 27.42 -0.97 15.06
CA ARG A 430 26.22 -0.68 14.26
C ARG A 430 26.30 -1.29 12.86
N PHE A 431 27.47 -1.33 12.23
CA PHE A 431 27.63 -1.98 10.93
C PHE A 431 27.57 -3.51 11.00
N ARG A 432 28.19 -4.15 12.01
CA ARG A 432 28.07 -5.60 12.27
C ARG A 432 26.60 -6.03 12.44
N LYS A 433 25.81 -5.20 13.10
CA LYS A 433 24.35 -5.37 13.20
C LYS A 433 23.67 -5.31 11.84
N GLY A 434 24.03 -4.35 10.99
CA GLY A 434 23.54 -4.25 9.61
C GLY A 434 23.91 -5.48 8.76
N GLU A 435 25.11 -6.01 8.93
CA GLU A 435 25.57 -7.24 8.28
C GLU A 435 24.76 -8.46 8.75
N SER A 436 24.48 -8.54 10.05
CA SER A 436 23.65 -9.61 10.64
C SER A 436 22.21 -9.57 10.12
N LEU A 437 21.62 -8.38 10.03
CA LEU A 437 20.33 -8.18 9.37
C LEU A 437 20.37 -8.63 7.90
N ASN A 438 21.41 -8.26 7.15
CA ASN A 438 21.56 -8.67 5.75
C ASN A 438 21.68 -10.19 5.60
N ALA A 439 22.39 -10.85 6.52
CA ALA A 439 22.48 -12.31 6.55
C ALA A 439 21.13 -12.98 6.82
N GLU A 440 20.34 -12.44 7.76
CA GLU A 440 18.97 -12.91 8.02
C GLU A 440 18.07 -12.76 6.78
N LEU A 441 18.09 -11.60 6.14
CA LEU A 441 17.30 -11.31 4.93
C LEU A 441 17.65 -12.23 3.76
N ALA A 442 18.84 -12.84 3.76
CA ALA A 442 19.20 -13.84 2.75
C ALA A 442 18.33 -15.12 2.81
N THR A 443 17.61 -15.34 3.92
CA THR A 443 16.63 -16.44 4.11
C THR A 443 15.22 -16.07 3.67
N TYR A 444 14.95 -14.79 3.41
CA TYR A 444 13.66 -14.27 2.97
C TYR A 444 13.56 -14.23 1.45
N PRO A 445 12.35 -14.29 0.87
CA PRO A 445 12.12 -14.03 -0.55
C PRO A 445 12.22 -12.52 -0.85
N ALA A 446 13.42 -11.96 -0.73
CA ALA A 446 13.69 -10.53 -0.90
C ALA A 446 13.63 -10.06 -2.36
N VAL A 447 13.65 -10.99 -3.32
CA VAL A 447 13.40 -10.74 -4.76
C VAL A 447 12.44 -11.81 -5.29
N LYS A 448 11.40 -11.38 -6.00
CA LYS A 448 10.44 -12.27 -6.68
C LYS A 448 10.56 -12.16 -8.19
N THR A 449 10.22 -13.26 -8.87
CA THR A 449 10.21 -13.37 -10.34
C THR A 449 8.89 -13.93 -10.83
N TYR A 450 8.35 -13.37 -11.90
CA TYR A 450 7.08 -13.77 -12.52
C TYR A 450 7.27 -14.01 -14.02
N GLY A 451 6.55 -14.97 -14.60
CA GLY A 451 6.73 -15.37 -16.00
C GLY A 451 7.92 -16.30 -16.24
N ALA A 452 8.18 -16.66 -17.50
CA ALA A 452 9.17 -17.66 -17.87
C ALA A 452 10.62 -17.15 -17.76
N ARG A 453 11.53 -17.97 -17.23
CA ARG A 453 12.95 -17.59 -17.04
C ARG A 453 13.72 -17.29 -18.34
N ASN A 454 13.31 -17.88 -19.47
CA ASN A 454 13.99 -17.79 -20.76
C ASN A 454 13.21 -16.93 -21.77
N SER A 455 12.57 -15.85 -21.31
CA SER A 455 11.74 -14.95 -22.13
C SER A 455 12.53 -14.12 -23.15
N GLY A 456 13.86 -14.02 -23.01
CA GLY A 456 14.70 -13.10 -23.80
C GLY A 456 14.53 -11.62 -23.44
N THR A 457 13.52 -11.31 -22.62
CA THR A 457 13.14 -9.96 -22.19
C THR A 457 12.72 -9.96 -20.72
N THR A 458 13.27 -9.05 -19.93
CA THR A 458 12.97 -8.88 -18.52
C THR A 458 12.53 -7.44 -18.23
N ILE A 459 11.38 -7.31 -17.57
CA ILE A 459 10.92 -6.07 -16.97
C ILE A 459 11.33 -6.10 -15.50
N ILE A 460 11.96 -5.03 -15.03
CA ILE A 460 12.26 -4.81 -13.63
C ILE A 460 11.42 -3.65 -13.12
N CYS A 461 10.81 -3.83 -11.95
CA CYS A 461 9.96 -2.83 -11.31
C CYS A 461 10.01 -3.04 -9.79
N TRP A 462 9.33 -2.19 -9.04
CA TRP A 462 9.24 -2.29 -7.58
C TRP A 462 7.93 -1.66 -7.08
N GLY A 463 7.55 -1.97 -5.84
CA GLY A 463 6.34 -1.42 -5.23
C GLY A 463 5.07 -1.71 -6.05
N SER A 464 4.14 -0.75 -6.07
CA SER A 464 2.82 -0.90 -6.71
C SER A 464 2.85 -1.15 -8.23
N GLU A 465 3.98 -0.90 -8.91
CA GLU A 465 4.11 -1.16 -10.36
C GLU A 465 4.12 -2.65 -10.72
N LYS A 466 4.26 -3.53 -9.72
CA LYS A 466 4.25 -4.99 -9.84
C LYS A 466 3.17 -5.49 -10.80
N TRP A 467 1.90 -5.17 -10.54
CA TRP A 467 0.78 -5.77 -11.28
C TRP A 467 0.63 -5.20 -12.69
N ALA A 468 0.89 -3.90 -12.88
CA ALA A 468 0.91 -3.31 -14.21
C ALA A 468 1.99 -3.98 -15.08
N CYS A 469 3.18 -4.22 -14.52
CA CYS A 469 4.27 -4.90 -15.21
C CYS A 469 3.95 -6.38 -15.47
N ILE A 470 3.38 -7.11 -14.51
CA ILE A 470 3.02 -8.53 -14.69
C ILE A 470 2.02 -8.68 -15.83
N GLU A 471 0.94 -7.90 -15.83
CA GLU A 471 -0.09 -8.02 -16.86
C GLU A 471 0.42 -7.56 -18.24
N ALA A 472 1.17 -6.45 -18.30
CA ALA A 472 1.73 -5.98 -19.57
C ALA A 472 2.81 -6.92 -20.14
N ALA A 473 3.52 -7.65 -19.28
CA ALA A 473 4.53 -8.63 -19.69
C ALA A 473 3.93 -9.80 -20.50
N GLU A 474 2.65 -10.14 -20.29
CA GLU A 474 2.00 -11.28 -20.93
C GLU A 474 1.95 -11.13 -22.45
N GLU A 475 1.71 -9.92 -22.96
CA GLU A 475 1.66 -9.63 -24.39
C GLU A 475 3.00 -9.91 -25.10
N PHE A 476 4.10 -9.77 -24.36
CA PHE A 476 5.46 -9.92 -24.89
C PHE A 476 6.15 -11.22 -24.44
N GLY A 477 5.45 -12.06 -23.66
CA GLY A 477 6.04 -13.23 -23.01
C GLY A 477 7.23 -12.88 -22.12
N ALA A 478 7.27 -11.65 -21.58
CA ALA A 478 8.38 -11.14 -20.78
C ALA A 478 8.34 -11.67 -19.35
N ARG A 479 9.51 -11.68 -18.70
CA ARG A 479 9.65 -11.97 -17.27
C ARG A 479 9.57 -10.67 -16.48
N VAL A 480 8.99 -10.70 -15.29
CA VAL A 480 9.06 -9.58 -14.33
C VAL A 480 9.94 -9.95 -13.14
N VAL A 481 10.83 -9.05 -12.72
CA VAL A 481 11.64 -9.20 -11.50
C VAL A 481 11.39 -7.99 -10.58
N GLN A 482 11.06 -8.28 -9.32
CA GLN A 482 10.66 -7.29 -8.32
C GLN A 482 11.47 -7.51 -7.04
N PRO A 483 12.22 -6.52 -6.53
CA PRO A 483 12.76 -6.57 -5.18
C PRO A 483 11.68 -6.16 -4.17
N LEU A 484 11.60 -6.90 -3.06
CA LEU A 484 10.80 -6.54 -1.89
C LEU A 484 11.64 -5.85 -0.82
N VAL A 485 12.96 -6.05 -0.83
CA VAL A 485 13.91 -5.35 0.04
C VAL A 485 14.76 -4.41 -0.81
N LEU A 486 14.84 -3.15 -0.40
CA LEU A 486 15.62 -2.10 -1.05
C LEU A 486 16.87 -1.71 -0.24
N ALA A 487 16.84 -1.90 1.08
CA ALA A 487 18.00 -1.76 1.95
C ALA A 487 17.92 -2.74 3.14
N PRO A 488 18.98 -3.49 3.45
CA PRO A 488 20.15 -3.72 2.59
C PRO A 488 19.73 -4.38 1.26
N PHE A 489 20.29 -3.94 0.14
CA PHE A 489 19.88 -4.44 -1.17
C PHE A 489 20.29 -5.92 -1.34
N PRO A 490 19.37 -6.82 -1.75
CA PRO A 490 19.60 -8.25 -1.80
C PRO A 490 20.41 -8.67 -3.05
N ALA A 491 21.66 -8.21 -3.17
CA ALA A 491 22.48 -8.35 -4.37
C ALA A 491 22.64 -9.80 -4.87
N ARG A 492 22.74 -10.78 -3.96
CA ARG A 492 22.83 -12.20 -4.31
C ARG A 492 21.55 -12.70 -4.97
N GLN A 493 20.40 -12.50 -4.32
CA GLN A 493 19.10 -12.91 -4.85
C GLN A 493 18.76 -12.15 -6.14
N TRP A 494 19.12 -10.86 -6.22
CA TRP A 494 18.97 -10.07 -7.44
C TRP A 494 19.76 -10.68 -8.60
N LYS A 495 21.04 -10.99 -8.38
CA LYS A 495 21.88 -11.64 -9.40
C LYS A 495 21.29 -12.97 -9.85
N GLU A 496 20.82 -13.79 -8.92
CA GLU A 496 20.16 -15.08 -9.21
C GLU A 496 18.87 -14.89 -10.04
N ALA A 497 18.04 -13.92 -9.67
CA ALA A 497 16.81 -13.57 -10.38
C ALA A 497 17.07 -13.04 -11.80
N MET A 498 18.19 -12.35 -12.01
CA MET A 498 18.57 -11.76 -13.30
C MET A 498 19.31 -12.73 -14.24
N ILE A 499 19.61 -13.96 -13.83
CA ILE A 499 20.16 -14.98 -14.75
C ILE A 499 19.19 -15.16 -15.94
N GLY A 500 19.73 -15.05 -17.16
CA GLY A 500 18.96 -15.19 -18.40
C GLY A 500 18.10 -13.97 -18.79
N ALA A 501 18.33 -12.79 -18.18
CA ALA A 501 17.43 -11.64 -18.34
C ALA A 501 17.26 -11.09 -19.77
N GLY A 502 18.23 -11.31 -20.66
CA GLY A 502 18.18 -10.79 -22.03
C GLY A 502 18.07 -9.27 -22.06
N ARG A 503 17.08 -8.73 -22.79
CA ARG A 503 16.81 -7.29 -22.84
C ARG A 503 16.11 -6.84 -21.56
N VAL A 504 16.71 -5.89 -20.84
CA VAL A 504 16.16 -5.38 -19.56
C VAL A 504 15.48 -4.02 -19.75
N VAL A 505 14.30 -3.85 -19.16
CA VAL A 505 13.54 -2.59 -19.10
C VAL A 505 13.16 -2.29 -17.66
N CYS A 506 13.46 -1.08 -17.18
CA CYS A 506 13.15 -0.63 -15.83
C CYS A 506 11.93 0.28 -15.82
N VAL A 507 10.85 -0.13 -15.15
CA VAL A 507 9.60 0.62 -15.05
C VAL A 507 9.51 1.29 -13.67
N GLU A 508 9.31 2.60 -13.65
CA GLU A 508 9.23 3.37 -12.40
C GLU A 508 8.24 4.54 -12.48
N ASN A 509 7.58 4.85 -11.35
CA ASN A 509 6.70 6.01 -11.21
C ASN A 509 7.45 7.26 -10.66
N ASN A 510 8.61 7.58 -11.25
CA ASN A 510 9.36 8.79 -10.93
C ASN A 510 10.13 9.33 -12.15
N ALA A 511 10.59 10.58 -12.08
CA ALA A 511 11.21 11.28 -13.21
C ALA A 511 12.69 10.94 -13.47
N THR A 512 13.40 10.35 -12.49
CA THR A 512 14.87 10.21 -12.55
C THR A 512 15.38 8.77 -12.59
N GLY A 513 14.48 7.79 -12.48
CA GLY A 513 14.85 6.38 -12.40
C GLY A 513 15.63 6.07 -11.12
N GLN A 514 15.00 6.26 -9.97
CA GLN A 514 15.66 6.08 -8.67
C GLN A 514 16.05 4.62 -8.40
N PHE A 515 15.19 3.67 -8.77
CA PHE A 515 15.52 2.26 -8.67
C PHE A 515 16.64 1.89 -9.65
N ALA A 516 16.58 2.39 -10.89
CA ALA A 516 17.68 2.24 -11.84
C ALA A 516 19.02 2.81 -11.29
N ARG A 517 18.99 3.90 -10.52
CA ARG A 517 20.17 4.45 -9.84
C ARG A 517 20.64 3.57 -8.69
N LEU A 518 19.74 3.02 -7.86
CA LEU A 518 20.09 2.06 -6.82
C LEU A 518 20.80 0.83 -7.41
N LEU A 519 20.27 0.28 -8.51
CA LEU A 519 20.88 -0.86 -9.20
C LEU A 519 22.31 -0.57 -9.66
N ARG A 520 22.55 0.62 -10.23
CA ARG A 520 23.90 1.06 -10.62
C ARG A 520 24.86 1.18 -9.43
N GLN A 521 24.36 1.62 -8.27
CA GLN A 521 25.17 1.67 -7.04
C GLN A 521 25.65 0.27 -6.60
N HIS A 522 24.88 -0.77 -6.90
CA HIS A 522 25.24 -2.16 -6.65
C HIS A 522 25.92 -2.87 -7.84
N GLY A 523 26.28 -2.13 -8.91
CA GLY A 523 26.98 -2.66 -10.08
C GLY A 523 26.09 -3.45 -11.06
N PHE A 524 24.76 -3.25 -11.02
CA PHE A 524 23.82 -3.87 -11.95
C PHE A 524 23.39 -2.89 -13.04
N ASP A 525 23.22 -3.41 -14.27
CA ASP A 525 22.65 -2.65 -15.38
C ASP A 525 21.11 -2.69 -15.31
N PRO A 526 20.44 -1.54 -15.14
CA PRO A 526 18.98 -1.47 -15.10
C PRO A 526 18.33 -1.53 -16.48
N GLY A 527 19.12 -1.53 -17.56
CA GLY A 527 18.60 -1.49 -18.92
C GLY A 527 17.89 -0.16 -19.24
N ARG A 528 16.90 -0.21 -20.15
CA ARG A 528 16.22 1.00 -20.64
C ARG A 528 15.10 1.42 -19.69
N PRO A 529 15.01 2.69 -19.27
CA PRO A 529 13.96 3.14 -18.38
C PRO A 529 12.65 3.45 -19.13
N ILE A 530 11.52 3.11 -18.51
CA ILE A 530 10.17 3.59 -18.83
C ILE A 530 9.67 4.30 -17.57
N LEU A 531 9.63 5.63 -17.64
CA LEU A 531 9.33 6.48 -16.49
C LEU A 531 7.95 7.14 -16.63
N LYS A 532 7.22 7.27 -15.54
CA LYS A 532 5.98 8.06 -15.44
C LYS A 532 6.00 8.90 -14.17
N TYR A 533 5.51 10.14 -14.24
CA TYR A 533 5.65 11.13 -13.17
C TYR A 533 4.54 12.20 -13.24
N ASP A 534 3.37 11.83 -13.75
CA ASP A 534 2.18 12.68 -13.88
C ASP A 534 1.22 12.56 -12.68
N GLY A 535 1.63 11.83 -11.64
CA GLY A 535 0.80 11.55 -10.46
C GLY A 535 -0.17 10.37 -10.63
N ARG A 536 -0.12 9.63 -11.75
CA ARG A 536 -0.99 8.48 -11.99
C ARG A 536 -0.20 7.18 -12.06
N PRO A 537 -0.79 6.06 -11.60
CA PRO A 537 -0.20 4.74 -11.85
C PRO A 537 -0.23 4.44 -13.35
N PHE A 538 0.59 3.51 -13.81
CA PHE A 538 0.45 2.98 -15.16
C PHE A 538 -0.88 2.24 -15.31
N ALA A 539 -1.61 2.51 -16.40
CA ALA A 539 -2.62 1.57 -16.88
C ALA A 539 -1.90 0.40 -17.58
N VAL A 540 -2.47 -0.80 -17.55
CA VAL A 540 -1.86 -1.99 -18.18
C VAL A 540 -1.64 -1.77 -19.68
N ASP A 541 -2.66 -1.27 -20.38
CA ASP A 541 -2.62 -0.99 -21.82
C ASP A 541 -1.67 0.16 -22.19
N GLU A 542 -1.57 1.19 -21.34
CA GLU A 542 -0.59 2.26 -21.49
C GLU A 542 0.84 1.72 -21.40
N LEU A 543 1.12 0.91 -20.38
CA LEU A 543 2.44 0.33 -20.20
C LEU A 543 2.79 -0.64 -21.33
N ALA A 544 1.84 -1.48 -21.75
CA ALA A 544 2.03 -2.40 -22.88
C ALA A 544 2.41 -1.65 -24.17
N ALA A 545 1.71 -0.56 -24.50
CA ALA A 545 2.05 0.27 -25.66
C ALA A 545 3.48 0.83 -25.57
N ARG A 546 3.88 1.36 -24.40
CA ARG A 546 5.23 1.89 -24.18
C ARG A 546 6.31 0.81 -24.21
N LEU A 547 6.00 -0.41 -23.76
CA LEU A 547 6.89 -1.56 -23.88
C LEU A 547 7.06 -1.96 -25.36
N GLY A 548 5.99 -1.94 -26.14
CA GLY A 548 6.03 -2.18 -27.59
C GLY A 548 7.02 -1.25 -28.31
N GLU A 549 7.05 0.04 -27.97
CA GLU A 549 8.02 1.01 -28.51
C GLU A 549 9.48 0.73 -28.12
N VAL A 550 9.69 0.01 -27.03
CA VAL A 550 11.03 -0.36 -26.52
C VAL A 550 11.48 -1.73 -27.04
N PHE A 551 10.53 -2.62 -27.33
CA PHE A 551 10.79 -3.96 -27.81
C PHE A 551 10.91 -4.05 -29.34
N ALA A 552 10.22 -3.16 -30.07
CA ALA A 552 10.51 -2.88 -31.48
C ALA A 552 11.98 -2.47 -31.67
#